data_AF-A0A7D6Z6W4-F1
#
_entry.id   AF-A0A7D6Z6W4-F1
#
_cell.length_a   1.000
_cell.length_b   1.000
_cell.length_c   1.000
_cell.angle_alpha   90.00
_cell.angle_beta   90.00
_cell.angle_gamma   90.00
#
_symmetry.space_group_name_H-M   'P 1'
#
loop_
_entity.id
_entity.type
_entity.pdbx_description
1 polymer ?
#
loop_
_entity_poly.entity_id
_entity_poly.type
_entity_poly.pdbx_seq_one_letter_code
_entity_poly.pdbx_strand_id
1 'polypeptide(L)'
;MLLRAGLVAASAAAALVGVTVPATALPSDQATIFSTTVTRIPGPSCAAIINATVVPQQQSGQFGIRVRITQDGEFCSRYRVAVRWRNLDTGYSDGQSHQVNERGEIQQAPDGVITGFGMAPGAGRVEASIVTLYDDGSQRELEHISGTASFTLG
;
A
#
# COMPACT_ATOMS: atom_id res chain seq x y z
N MET A 1 -59.73 45.17 -17.48
CA MET A 1 -60.12 43.85 -18.01
C MET A 1 -59.52 42.78 -17.11
N LEU A 2 -60.36 41.85 -16.64
CA LEU A 2 -60.03 40.70 -15.79
C LEU A 2 -59.38 39.56 -16.58
N LEU A 3 -58.49 38.78 -15.93
CA LEU A 3 -58.32 37.30 -16.04
C LEU A 3 -57.16 36.89 -15.10
N ARG A 4 -57.39 36.44 -13.86
CA ARG A 4 -57.68 35.06 -13.37
C ARG A 4 -56.62 33.97 -13.69
N ALA A 5 -55.98 33.53 -12.60
CA ALA A 5 -55.74 32.16 -12.14
C ALA A 5 -54.65 31.27 -12.79
N GLY A 6 -53.90 30.58 -11.92
CA GLY A 6 -53.15 29.37 -12.27
C GLY A 6 -52.03 29.02 -11.28
N LEU A 7 -52.37 28.52 -10.09
CA LEU A 7 -51.42 27.85 -9.19
C LEU A 7 -51.23 26.41 -9.69
N VAL A 8 -49.99 26.00 -9.97
CA VAL A 8 -49.64 24.57 -10.09
C VAL A 8 -48.35 24.34 -9.32
N ALA A 9 -48.48 23.73 -8.15
CA ALA A 9 -47.37 23.17 -7.40
C ALA A 9 -46.83 21.97 -8.17
N ALA A 10 -45.62 22.09 -8.73
CA ALA A 10 -44.89 20.96 -9.26
C ALA A 10 -43.95 20.44 -8.16
N SER A 11 -44.40 19.43 -7.43
CA SER A 11 -43.56 18.61 -6.57
C SER A 11 -42.57 17.83 -7.44
N ALA A 12 -41.36 18.36 -7.61
CA ALA A 12 -40.25 17.63 -8.19
C ALA A 12 -39.62 16.74 -7.11
N ALA A 13 -40.14 15.52 -6.99
CA ALA A 13 -39.43 14.43 -6.34
C ALA A 13 -38.19 14.11 -7.18
N ALA A 14 -37.02 14.60 -6.75
CA ALA A 14 -35.75 14.14 -7.29
C ALA A 14 -35.42 12.81 -6.63
N ALA A 15 -35.59 11.74 -7.40
CA ALA A 15 -35.13 10.41 -7.08
C ALA A 15 -33.64 10.44 -6.72
N LEU A 16 -33.29 9.84 -5.58
CA LEU A 16 -31.92 9.48 -5.23
C LEU A 16 -31.45 8.39 -6.22
N VAL A 17 -31.01 8.81 -7.40
CA VAL A 17 -30.22 7.95 -8.28
C VAL A 17 -28.85 7.88 -7.63
N GLY A 18 -28.61 6.81 -6.86
CA GLY A 18 -27.30 6.50 -6.30
C GLY A 18 -26.32 6.34 -7.46
N VAL A 19 -25.61 7.42 -7.77
CA VAL A 19 -24.48 7.37 -8.68
C VAL A 19 -23.37 6.67 -7.91
N THR A 20 -23.23 5.37 -8.10
CA THR A 20 -21.99 4.65 -7.78
C THR A 20 -20.95 5.11 -8.81
N VAL A 21 -20.42 6.32 -8.64
CA VAL A 21 -19.20 6.72 -9.34
C VAL A 21 -18.12 5.76 -8.85
N PRO A 22 -17.38 5.07 -9.73
CA PRO A 22 -16.18 4.36 -9.28
C PRO A 22 -15.31 5.40 -8.60
N ALA A 23 -14.88 5.15 -7.36
CA ALA A 23 -13.97 6.04 -6.65
C ALA A 23 -12.64 6.08 -7.41
N THR A 24 -12.55 6.95 -8.42
CA THR A 24 -11.30 7.29 -9.07
C THR A 24 -10.47 7.97 -8.00
N ALA A 25 -9.42 7.29 -7.54
CA ALA A 25 -8.46 7.86 -6.60
C ALA A 25 -8.05 9.25 -7.09
N LEU A 26 -8.39 10.28 -6.31
CA LEU A 26 -8.08 11.64 -6.69
C LEU A 26 -6.56 11.84 -6.54
N PRO A 27 -5.91 12.67 -7.37
CA PRO A 27 -4.50 13.05 -7.17
C PRO A 27 -4.22 13.70 -5.80
N SER A 28 -5.27 14.09 -5.07
CA SER A 28 -5.26 14.61 -3.71
C SER A 28 -5.41 13.55 -2.61
N ASP A 29 -5.59 12.27 -2.96
CA ASP A 29 -5.55 11.19 -1.96
C ASP A 29 -4.14 11.17 -1.37
N GLN A 30 -4.04 11.62 -0.11
CA GLN A 30 -2.79 11.65 0.62
C GLN A 30 -2.14 10.26 0.54
N ALA A 31 -0.95 10.20 -0.07
CA ALA A 31 -0.15 8.99 -0.06
C ALA A 31 0.07 8.57 1.40
N THR A 32 -0.48 7.43 1.79
CA THR A 32 -0.34 6.95 3.16
C THR A 32 1.08 6.45 3.36
N ILE A 33 1.77 6.97 4.37
CA ILE A 33 3.19 6.69 4.61
C ILE A 33 3.31 5.61 5.68
N PHE A 34 4.16 4.61 5.44
CA PHE A 34 4.52 3.64 6.47
C PHE A 34 5.49 4.27 7.45
N SER A 35 5.41 3.89 8.72
CA SER A 35 6.53 4.13 9.63
C SER A 35 7.81 3.47 9.09
N THR A 36 8.96 4.05 9.43
CA THR A 36 10.23 3.56 8.92
C THR A 36 10.54 2.17 9.46
N THR A 37 10.94 1.26 8.56
CA THR A 37 11.46 -0.05 8.94
C THR A 37 12.97 0.04 9.09
N VAL A 38 13.51 -0.60 10.13
CA VAL A 38 14.97 -0.72 10.35
C VAL A 38 15.29 -2.19 10.51
N THR A 39 16.30 -2.69 9.81
CA THR A 39 16.66 -4.12 9.81
C THR A 39 18.16 -4.33 9.92
N ARG A 40 18.56 -5.43 10.56
CA ARG A 40 19.92 -5.97 10.50
C ARG A 40 20.00 -6.97 9.34
N ILE A 41 20.83 -6.67 8.35
CA ILE A 41 21.04 -7.53 7.18
C ILE A 41 22.12 -8.57 7.51
N PRO A 42 22.03 -9.81 6.99
CA PRO A 42 23.12 -10.76 7.10
C PRO A 42 24.41 -10.22 6.47
N GLY A 43 25.52 -10.31 7.20
CA GLY A 43 26.81 -9.75 6.80
C GLY A 43 27.50 -9.06 7.98
N PRO A 44 28.80 -8.73 7.85
CA PRO A 44 29.54 -8.03 8.89
C PRO A 44 29.01 -6.58 9.02
N SER A 45 28.25 -6.33 10.09
CA SER A 45 27.75 -5.00 10.46
C SER A 45 26.88 -4.30 9.40
N CYS A 46 26.06 -5.03 8.66
CA CYS A 46 25.12 -4.42 7.70
C CYS A 46 23.74 -4.13 8.29
N ALA A 47 23.20 -2.96 7.94
CA ALA A 47 21.84 -2.55 8.29
C ALA A 47 21.14 -1.86 7.10
N ALA A 48 19.82 -1.85 7.12
CA ALA A 48 19.03 -1.06 6.19
C ALA A 48 17.92 -0.28 6.87
N ILE A 49 17.68 0.90 6.30
CA ILE A 49 16.49 1.72 6.54
C ILE A 49 15.59 1.57 5.32
N ILE A 50 14.34 1.20 5.54
CA ILE A 50 13.34 1.01 4.47
C ILE A 50 12.18 1.96 4.73
N ASN A 51 11.96 2.87 3.78
CA ASN A 51 10.84 3.80 3.80
C ASN A 51 9.84 3.39 2.73
N ALA A 52 8.55 3.33 3.07
CA ALA A 52 7.50 2.90 2.17
C ALA A 52 6.32 3.88 2.15
N THR A 53 5.67 3.99 1.00
CA THR A 53 4.45 4.79 0.81
C THR A 53 3.44 4.00 0.00
N VAL A 54 2.16 4.07 0.37
CA VAL A 54 1.06 3.47 -0.38
C VAL A 54 0.91 4.22 -1.70
N VAL A 55 0.77 3.46 -2.79
CA VAL A 55 0.51 3.96 -4.14
C VAL A 55 -0.89 3.52 -4.56
N PRO A 56 -1.82 4.45 -4.84
CA PRO A 56 -3.15 4.13 -5.33
C PRO A 56 -3.08 3.25 -6.59
N GLN A 57 -4.03 2.32 -6.71
CA GLN A 57 -4.16 1.46 -7.88
C GLN A 57 -5.42 1.81 -8.67
N GLN A 58 -5.42 1.49 -9.97
CA GLN A 58 -6.57 1.70 -10.85
C GLN A 58 -7.76 0.78 -10.51
N GLN A 59 -7.47 -0.38 -9.91
CA GLN A 59 -8.47 -1.37 -9.54
C GLN A 59 -8.87 -1.20 -8.07
N SER A 60 -10.18 -1.23 -7.82
CA SER A 60 -10.77 -1.21 -6.47
C SER A 60 -10.26 -2.37 -5.62
N GLY A 61 -10.08 -2.14 -4.33
CA GLY A 61 -9.61 -3.13 -3.37
C GLY A 61 -8.14 -3.54 -3.54
N GLN A 62 -7.33 -2.79 -4.29
CA GLN A 62 -5.91 -3.06 -4.49
C GLN A 62 -5.05 -1.88 -4.05
N PHE A 63 -3.82 -2.20 -3.62
CA PHE A 63 -2.81 -1.19 -3.35
C PHE A 63 -1.43 -1.64 -3.80
N GLY A 64 -0.61 -0.67 -4.20
CA GLY A 64 0.83 -0.86 -4.37
C GLY A 64 1.57 -0.13 -3.26
N ILE A 65 2.88 -0.36 -3.16
CA ILE A 65 3.73 0.46 -2.28
C ILE A 65 5.00 0.88 -3.00
N ARG A 66 5.48 2.09 -2.79
CA ARG A 66 6.79 2.55 -3.26
C ARG A 66 7.78 2.42 -2.11
N VAL A 67 8.86 1.68 -2.31
CA VAL A 67 9.85 1.35 -1.27
C VAL A 67 11.22 1.90 -1.63
N ARG A 68 11.77 2.75 -0.77
CA ARG A 68 13.14 3.23 -0.85
C ARG A 68 13.99 2.56 0.22
N ILE A 69 15.09 1.93 -0.18
CA ILE A 69 16.05 1.26 0.71
C ILE A 69 17.33 2.10 0.76
N THR A 70 17.81 2.34 1.98
CA THR A 70 19.15 2.87 2.25
C THR A 70 19.90 1.83 3.05
N GLN A 71 20.99 1.29 2.51
CA GLN A 71 21.87 0.34 3.20
C GLN A 71 23.10 1.05 3.76
N ASP A 72 23.60 0.53 4.88
CA ASP A 72 24.87 0.93 5.49
C ASP A 72 25.66 -0.32 5.90
N GLY A 73 26.99 -0.24 5.77
CA GLY A 73 27.92 -1.35 6.02
C GLY A 73 28.64 -1.88 4.77
N GLU A 74 29.54 -2.85 4.99
CA GLU A 74 30.31 -3.53 3.95
C GLU A 74 29.93 -5.02 3.86
N PHE A 75 30.04 -5.61 2.67
CA PHE A 75 29.75 -7.04 2.43
C PHE A 75 28.31 -7.46 2.81
N CYS A 76 27.33 -6.61 2.53
CA CYS A 76 25.92 -6.91 2.81
C CYS A 76 25.43 -8.06 1.94
N SER A 77 24.78 -9.04 2.57
CA SER A 77 24.18 -10.17 1.86
C SER A 77 22.84 -9.79 1.26
N ARG A 78 22.38 -10.61 0.32
CA ARG A 78 21.00 -10.56 -0.18
C ARG A 78 20.01 -10.88 0.94
N TYR A 79 18.86 -10.26 0.86
CA TYR A 79 17.70 -10.53 1.72
C TYR A 79 16.42 -10.26 0.94
N ARG A 80 15.26 -10.41 1.57
CA ARG A 80 13.98 -10.06 0.96
C ARG A 80 13.28 -8.98 1.77
N VAL A 81 12.67 -8.02 1.07
CA VAL A 81 11.68 -7.12 1.66
C VAL A 81 10.30 -7.67 1.36
N ALA A 82 9.44 -7.74 2.37
CA ALA A 82 8.10 -8.27 2.23
C ALA A 82 7.07 -7.29 2.77
N VAL A 83 5.90 -7.27 2.13
CA VAL A 83 4.72 -6.60 2.65
C VAL A 83 3.77 -7.67 3.11
N ARG A 84 3.28 -7.52 4.33
CA ARG A 84 2.18 -8.32 4.87
C ARG A 84 1.01 -7.40 5.11
N TRP A 85 -0.19 -7.90 4.94
CA TRP A 85 -1.39 -7.12 5.21
C TRP A 85 -2.53 -7.97 5.70
N ARG A 86 -3.49 -7.29 6.32
CA ARG A 86 -4.75 -7.86 6.75
C ARG A 86 -5.88 -6.88 6.43
N ASN A 87 -6.91 -7.38 5.77
CA ASN A 87 -8.18 -6.67 5.68
C ASN A 87 -8.92 -6.88 7.01
N LEU A 88 -9.14 -5.80 7.74
CA LEU A 88 -9.74 -5.81 9.07
C LEU A 88 -11.26 -6.02 9.03
N ASP A 89 -11.89 -5.81 7.87
CA ASP A 89 -13.34 -6.02 7.67
C ASP A 89 -13.65 -7.47 7.32
N THR A 90 -12.82 -8.11 6.49
CA THR A 90 -13.03 -9.52 6.07
C THR A 90 -12.22 -10.52 6.88
N GLY A 91 -11.18 -10.06 7.57
CA GLY A 91 -10.21 -10.90 8.28
C GLY A 91 -9.17 -11.56 7.38
N TYR A 92 -9.27 -11.43 6.05
CA TYR A 92 -8.33 -12.02 5.11
C TYR A 92 -6.96 -11.34 5.19
N SER A 93 -5.89 -12.13 5.01
CA SER A 93 -4.51 -11.66 5.09
C SER A 93 -3.64 -12.38 4.08
N ASP A 94 -2.68 -11.66 3.52
CA ASP A 94 -1.69 -12.20 2.59
C ASP A 94 -0.40 -11.37 2.66
N GLY A 95 0.54 -11.67 1.77
CA GLY A 95 1.73 -10.86 1.58
C GLY A 95 2.53 -11.27 0.35
N GLN A 96 3.49 -10.41 0.00
CA GLN A 96 4.41 -10.64 -1.11
C GLN A 96 5.81 -10.16 -0.73
N SER A 97 6.84 -10.73 -1.37
CA SER A 97 8.22 -10.36 -1.09
C SER A 97 9.08 -10.29 -2.35
N HIS A 98 10.02 -9.34 -2.36
CA HIS A 98 11.01 -9.19 -3.42
C HIS A 98 12.43 -9.29 -2.85
N GLN A 99 13.33 -9.83 -3.67
CA GLN A 99 14.74 -9.92 -3.34
C GLN A 99 15.41 -8.54 -3.46
N VAL A 100 16.25 -8.23 -2.48
CA VAL A 100 17.15 -7.09 -2.44
C VAL A 100 18.56 -7.62 -2.60
N ASN A 101 19.31 -7.07 -3.56
CA ASN A 101 20.69 -7.45 -3.81
C ASN A 101 21.65 -6.83 -2.77
N GLU A 102 22.93 -7.16 -2.92
CA GLU A 102 24.04 -6.73 -2.05
C GLU A 102 24.28 -5.21 -2.08
N ARG A 103 23.64 -4.47 -2.99
CA ARG A 103 23.73 -3.01 -3.14
C ARG A 103 22.47 -2.27 -2.67
N GLY A 104 21.47 -2.99 -2.14
CA GLY A 104 20.19 -2.39 -1.73
C GLY A 104 19.23 -2.15 -2.88
N GLU A 105 19.54 -2.66 -4.06
CA GLU A 105 18.67 -2.57 -5.22
C GLU A 105 17.75 -3.78 -5.26
N ILE A 106 16.55 -3.56 -5.78
CA ILE A 106 15.51 -4.56 -5.81
C ILE A 106 15.53 -5.15 -7.21
N GLN A 107 15.68 -6.48 -7.34
CA GLN A 107 15.99 -7.12 -8.63
C GLN A 107 14.95 -6.89 -9.75
N GLN A 108 13.79 -6.33 -9.42
CA GLN A 108 12.70 -6.01 -10.37
C GLN A 108 12.28 -4.53 -10.33
N ALA A 109 12.96 -3.70 -9.55
CA ALA A 109 12.66 -2.28 -9.35
C ALA A 109 13.96 -1.48 -9.08
N PRO A 110 14.85 -1.36 -10.09
CA PRO A 110 16.16 -0.71 -9.94
C PRO A 110 16.09 0.81 -9.72
N ASP A 111 14.96 1.44 -10.00
CA ASP A 111 14.69 2.85 -9.67
C ASP A 111 14.34 3.07 -8.19
N GLY A 112 14.34 2.00 -7.38
CA GLY A 112 13.94 2.06 -5.98
C GLY A 112 12.45 2.38 -5.83
N VAL A 113 11.64 2.05 -6.83
CA VAL A 113 10.19 2.14 -6.77
C VAL A 113 9.63 0.75 -7.08
N ILE A 114 9.29 0.00 -6.04
CA ILE A 114 8.57 -1.28 -6.20
C ILE A 114 7.10 -1.02 -6.55
N THR A 115 6.81 -0.41 -7.70
CA THR A 115 5.42 -0.38 -8.17
C THR A 115 4.96 -1.81 -8.43
N GLY A 116 3.96 -2.27 -7.68
CA GLY A 116 3.31 -3.54 -7.99
C GLY A 116 3.54 -4.67 -6.99
N PHE A 117 3.55 -4.41 -5.68
CA PHE A 117 3.20 -5.48 -4.74
C PHE A 117 1.82 -6.08 -5.02
N GLY A 118 0.97 -5.44 -5.85
CA GLY A 118 -0.11 -6.12 -6.57
C GLY A 118 -0.99 -6.98 -5.66
N MET A 119 -1.28 -6.46 -4.47
CA MET A 119 -2.05 -7.19 -3.47
C MET A 119 -3.49 -6.74 -3.61
N ALA A 120 -4.41 -7.70 -3.55
CA ALA A 120 -5.84 -7.45 -3.56
C ALA A 120 -6.45 -7.77 -2.19
N PRO A 121 -6.32 -6.86 -1.20
CA PRO A 121 -7.08 -6.97 0.05
C PRO A 121 -8.59 -6.98 -0.09
N GLY A 122 -9.10 -6.48 -1.23
CA GLY A 122 -10.49 -6.12 -1.38
C GLY A 122 -10.78 -4.77 -0.71
N ALA A 123 -11.98 -4.25 -0.94
CA ALA A 123 -12.44 -3.03 -0.30
C ALA A 123 -12.50 -3.21 1.23
N GLY A 124 -12.28 -2.11 1.96
CA GLY A 124 -12.32 -2.07 3.41
C GLY A 124 -11.06 -1.52 4.07
N ARG A 125 -11.00 -1.62 5.40
CA ARG A 125 -9.85 -1.19 6.20
C ARG A 125 -8.71 -2.21 6.09
N VAL A 126 -7.52 -1.74 5.78
CA VAL A 126 -6.31 -2.55 5.65
C VAL A 126 -5.28 -2.08 6.66
N GLU A 127 -4.68 -3.03 7.36
CA GLU A 127 -3.43 -2.85 8.10
C GLU A 127 -2.33 -3.57 7.33
N ALA A 128 -1.21 -2.90 7.10
CA ALA A 128 -0.06 -3.45 6.39
C ALA A 128 1.24 -3.20 7.15
N SER A 129 2.19 -4.12 7.00
CA SER A 129 3.52 -4.02 7.56
C SER A 129 4.61 -4.38 6.56
N ILE A 130 5.76 -3.73 6.70
CA ILE A 130 6.98 -4.05 5.96
C ILE A 130 7.87 -4.86 6.89
N VAL A 131 8.23 -6.06 6.44
CA VAL A 131 9.14 -6.96 7.15
C VAL A 131 10.32 -7.33 6.25
N THR A 132 11.35 -7.90 6.85
CA THR A 132 12.54 -8.35 6.11
C THR A 132 12.84 -9.80 6.43
N LEU A 133 13.20 -10.57 5.40
CA LEU A 133 13.36 -12.03 5.46
C LEU A 133 14.74 -12.46 4.97
N TYR A 134 15.20 -13.61 5.45
CA TYR A 134 16.34 -14.30 4.84
C TYR A 134 16.03 -14.66 3.38
N ASP A 135 17.03 -14.57 2.51
CA ASP A 135 16.93 -15.00 1.11
C ASP A 135 17.41 -16.45 0.92
N ASP A 136 16.87 -17.35 1.75
CA ASP A 136 17.18 -18.79 1.78
C ASP A 136 15.94 -19.66 1.52
N GLY A 137 14.81 -19.04 1.16
CA GLY A 137 13.53 -19.70 0.97
C GLY A 137 12.78 -20.07 2.26
N SER A 138 13.38 -19.86 3.45
CA SER A 138 12.80 -20.30 4.73
C SER A 138 11.66 -19.44 5.27
N GLN A 139 11.38 -18.30 4.65
CA GLN A 139 10.43 -17.27 5.13
C GLN A 139 10.74 -16.74 6.54
N ARG A 140 11.91 -17.05 7.10
CA ARG A 140 12.33 -16.56 8.41
C ARG A 140 12.61 -15.06 8.33
N GLU A 141 12.16 -14.34 9.33
CA GLU A 141 12.41 -12.91 9.47
C GLU A 141 13.84 -12.64 9.94
N LEU A 142 14.40 -11.54 9.46
CA LEU A 142 15.59 -10.93 10.02
C LEU A 142 15.25 -10.20 11.32
N GLU A 143 16.26 -9.83 12.11
CA GLU A 143 16.08 -8.90 13.21
C GLU A 143 15.70 -7.52 12.66
N HIS A 144 14.49 -7.04 12.97
CA HIS A 144 14.01 -5.76 12.47
C HIS A 144 12.93 -5.13 13.35
N ILE A 145 12.72 -3.83 13.15
CA ILE A 145 11.54 -3.09 13.58
C ILE A 145 10.70 -2.86 12.34
N SER A 146 9.48 -3.43 12.31
CA SER A 146 8.60 -3.35 11.16
C SER A 146 8.00 -1.96 11.00
N GLY A 147 8.00 -1.45 9.78
CA GLY A 147 7.20 -0.28 9.40
C GLY A 147 5.74 -0.68 9.21
N THR A 148 4.80 0.15 9.64
CA THR A 148 3.36 -0.15 9.58
C THR A 148 2.57 1.02 9.01
N ALA A 149 1.44 0.72 8.39
CA ALA A 149 0.47 1.68 7.90
C ALA A 149 -0.95 1.10 7.98
N SER A 150 -1.93 1.97 8.18
CA SER A 150 -3.35 1.63 8.10
C SER A 150 -4.08 2.61 7.20
N PHE A 151 -4.92 2.09 6.31
CA PHE A 151 -5.65 2.88 5.31
C PHE A 151 -6.92 2.15 4.87
N THR A 152 -7.75 2.81 4.08
CA THR A 152 -9.01 2.25 3.55
C THR A 152 -8.91 2.13 2.03
N LEU A 153 -9.35 1.00 1.50
CA LEU A 153 -9.49 0.76 0.06
C LEU A 153 -10.98 0.80 -0.33
N GLY A 154 -11.29 1.51 -1.41
CA GLY A 154 -12.61 1.59 -2.02
C GLY A 154 -12.84 0.55 -3.09
#